data_AF-O93269-F1
#
_entry.id   AF-O93269-F1
#
_cell.length_a   1.000
_cell.length_b   1.000
_cell.length_c   1.000
_cell.angle_alpha   90.00
_cell.angle_beta   90.00
_cell.angle_gamma   90.00
#
_symmetry.space_group_name_H-M   'P 1'
#
loop_
_entity.id
_entity.type
_entity.pdbx_description
1 polymer ?
#
loop_
_entity_poly.entity_id
_entity_poly.type
_entity_poly.pdbx_seq_one_letter_code
_entity_poly.pdbx_strand_id
1 'polypeptide(L)'
;NSLVIRLIGWNDWIIAPSGYFGNYCEGNCPAYMAGVPGSASSFHTAVVNQYRMRGMSPGSMNSCCIPTKLSTMSMLYFDDE
;
A
#
# COMPACT_ATOMS: atom_id res chain seq x y z
N ASN A 1 6.32 -13.03 -1.61
CA ASN A 1 5.78 -12.11 -0.58
C ASN A 1 6.57 -12.05 0.72
N SER A 2 7.52 -12.94 0.98
CA SER A 2 8.42 -12.80 2.13
C SER A 2 9.62 -11.93 1.78
N LEU A 3 9.87 -10.91 2.59
CA LEU A 3 11.05 -10.04 2.54
C LEU A 3 12.13 -10.63 3.46
N VAL A 4 13.35 -10.73 2.94
CA VAL A 4 14.53 -11.18 3.70
C VAL A 4 15.40 -9.97 3.98
N ILE A 5 15.65 -9.67 5.25
CA ILE A 5 16.33 -8.45 5.71
C ILE A 5 17.74 -8.31 5.10
N ARG A 6 18.46 -9.42 4.96
CA ARG A 6 19.78 -9.44 4.31
C ARG A 6 19.73 -9.06 2.83
N LEU A 7 18.66 -9.39 2.11
CA LEU A 7 18.57 -9.10 0.68
C LEU A 7 18.35 -7.60 0.40
N ILE A 8 17.87 -6.85 1.38
CA ILE A 8 17.70 -5.39 1.30
C ILE A 8 18.85 -4.63 2.00
N GLY A 9 19.88 -5.34 2.47
CA GLY A 9 21.07 -4.74 3.08
C GLY A 9 20.84 -4.15 4.48
N TRP A 10 19.83 -4.64 5.21
CA TRP A 10 19.49 -4.10 6.54
C TRP A 10 19.96 -5.00 7.69
N ASN A 11 20.66 -6.09 7.39
CA ASN A 11 21.13 -7.05 8.39
C ASN A 11 22.25 -6.51 9.30
N ASP A 12 22.80 -5.33 9.00
CA ASP A 12 23.87 -4.73 9.80
C ASP A 12 23.32 -4.03 11.05
N TRP A 13 22.06 -3.57 11.00
CA TRP A 13 21.42 -2.87 12.10
C TRP A 13 20.13 -3.54 12.60
N ILE A 14 19.45 -4.35 11.79
CA ILE A 14 18.31 -5.17 12.25
C ILE A 14 18.80 -6.54 12.74
N ILE A 15 18.50 -6.85 14.00
CA ILE A 15 18.86 -8.11 14.66
C ILE A 15 17.76 -9.15 14.47
N ALA A 16 16.50 -8.78 14.66
CA ALA A 16 15.34 -9.67 14.48
C ALA A 16 14.09 -8.91 14.03
N PRO A 17 13.21 -9.51 13.20
CA PRO A 17 13.32 -10.84 12.58
C PRO A 17 14.36 -10.87 11.44
N SER A 18 14.75 -12.06 10.98
CA SER A 18 15.58 -12.21 9.78
C SER A 18 14.82 -11.98 8.45
N GLY A 19 13.49 -11.97 8.52
CA GLY A 19 12.59 -11.74 7.41
C GLY A 19 11.14 -11.72 7.86
N TYR A 20 10.25 -11.19 7.01
CA TYR A 20 8.83 -11.09 7.30
C TYR A 20 7.96 -11.09 6.04
N PHE A 21 6.69 -11.42 6.17
CA PHE A 21 5.73 -11.35 5.07
C PHE A 21 5.21 -9.93 4.90
N GLY A 22 5.89 -9.13 4.09
CA GLY A 22 5.46 -7.76 3.78
C GLY A 22 4.19 -7.71 2.95
N ASN A 23 4.02 -8.68 2.03
CA ASN A 23 2.99 -8.63 0.99
C ASN A 23 3.02 -7.30 0.21
N TYR A 24 2.12 -7.15 -0.76
CA TYR A 24 1.98 -5.92 -1.52
C TYR A 24 0.60 -5.88 -2.18
N CYS A 25 0.20 -4.69 -2.64
CA CYS A 25 -1.02 -4.49 -3.39
C CYS A 25 -0.67 -4.30 -4.86
N GLU A 26 -1.31 -5.08 -5.72
CA GLU A 26 -1.16 -4.99 -7.17
C GLU A 26 -2.51 -5.26 -7.83
N GLY A 27 -2.82 -4.49 -8.85
CA GLY A 27 -4.08 -4.61 -9.59
C GLY A 27 -4.47 -3.31 -10.25
N ASN A 28 -5.30 -3.41 -11.27
CA ASN A 28 -5.88 -2.23 -11.92
C ASN A 28 -7.08 -1.72 -11.11
N CYS A 29 -7.24 -0.40 -11.02
CA CYS A 29 -8.34 0.23 -10.32
C CYS A 29 -9.24 1.02 -11.29
N PRO A 30 -10.12 0.33 -12.04
CA PRO A 30 -11.02 0.99 -12.96
C PRO A 30 -12.08 1.81 -12.21
N ALA A 31 -12.65 2.80 -12.90
CA ALA A 31 -13.59 3.76 -12.31
C ALA A 31 -14.80 3.12 -11.62
N TYR A 32 -15.29 2.00 -12.16
CA TYR A 32 -16.45 1.27 -11.64
C TYR A 32 -16.14 0.42 -10.40
N MET A 33 -14.87 0.19 -10.08
CA MET A 33 -14.47 -0.56 -8.88
C MET A 33 -14.38 0.33 -7.63
N ALA A 34 -14.55 1.65 -7.77
CA ALA A 34 -14.66 2.56 -6.65
C ALA A 34 -15.99 2.35 -5.90
N GLY A 35 -16.02 1.37 -5.01
CA GLY A 35 -17.21 1.01 -4.24
C GLY A 35 -17.28 -0.47 -3.85
N VAL A 36 -16.45 -1.32 -4.46
CA VAL A 36 -16.63 -2.77 -4.39
C VAL A 36 -16.06 -3.35 -3.08
N PRO A 37 -16.82 -4.17 -2.33
CA PRO A 37 -16.33 -4.83 -1.13
C PRO A 37 -15.03 -5.62 -1.39
N GLY A 38 -14.01 -5.42 -0.56
CA GLY A 38 -12.68 -6.04 -0.73
C GLY A 38 -11.67 -5.16 -1.47
N SER A 39 -12.14 -4.17 -2.24
CA SER A 39 -11.34 -3.00 -2.60
C SER A 39 -11.72 -1.90 -1.60
N ALA A 40 -10.78 -1.36 -0.86
CA ALA A 40 -11.10 -0.31 0.10
C ALA A 40 -11.39 1.00 -0.62
N SER A 41 -12.58 1.11 -1.19
CA SER A 41 -13.11 2.37 -1.68
C SER A 41 -13.60 3.17 -0.49
N SER A 42 -12.76 4.08 -0.02
CA SER A 42 -13.22 5.12 0.89
C SER A 42 -14.29 5.98 0.21
N PHE A 43 -15.13 6.65 1.00
CA PHE A 43 -16.05 7.68 0.49
C PHE A 43 -15.31 8.73 -0.35
N HIS A 44 -14.10 9.10 0.08
CA HIS A 44 -13.22 10.01 -0.66
C HIS A 44 -12.92 9.49 -2.08
N THR A 45 -12.58 8.20 -2.22
CA THR A 45 -12.33 7.57 -3.53
C THR A 45 -13.56 7.59 -4.44
N ALA A 46 -14.76 7.41 -3.89
CA ALA A 46 -16.01 7.46 -4.65
C ALA A 46 -16.28 8.88 -5.19
N VAL A 47 -16.15 9.90 -4.34
CA VAL A 47 -16.33 11.31 -4.72
C VAL A 47 -15.32 11.72 -5.78
N VAL A 48 -14.03 11.44 -5.58
CA VAL A 48 -12.97 11.78 -6.55
C VAL A 48 -13.20 11.09 -7.90
N ASN A 49 -13.60 9.81 -7.90
CA ASN A 49 -13.90 9.10 -9.14
C ASN A 49 -15.15 9.66 -9.85
N GLN A 50 -16.15 10.13 -9.11
CA GLN A 50 -17.31 10.80 -9.70
C GLN A 50 -16.92 12.10 -10.43
N TYR A 51 -16.07 12.93 -9.83
CA TYR A 51 -15.54 14.14 -10.52
C TYR A 51 -14.71 13.79 -11.75
N ARG A 52 -13.89 12.73 -11.67
CA ARG A 52 -13.11 12.23 -12.80
C ARG A 52 -13.98 11.73 -13.95
N MET A 53 -15.01 10.95 -13.66
CA MET A 53 -15.97 10.45 -14.67
C MET A 53 -16.74 11.58 -15.35
N ARG A 54 -16.91 12.73 -14.68
CA ARG A 54 -17.51 13.95 -15.24
C ARG A 54 -16.52 14.83 -16.01
N GLY A 55 -15.25 14.42 -16.14
CA GLY A 55 -14.22 15.20 -16.84
C GLY A 55 -13.77 16.46 -16.09
N MET A 56 -14.07 16.58 -14.80
CA MET A 56 -13.76 17.77 -13.98
C MET A 56 -12.41 17.64 -13.24
N SER A 57 -11.62 16.60 -13.55
CA SER A 57 -10.33 16.32 -12.91
C SER A 57 -9.21 17.16 -13.55
N PRO A 58 -8.29 17.77 -12.78
CA PRO A 58 -7.18 18.59 -13.28
C PRO A 58 -6.07 17.79 -14.02
N GLY A 59 -6.37 16.61 -14.55
CA GLY A 59 -5.45 15.77 -15.31
C GLY A 59 -5.93 14.32 -15.44
N SER A 60 -5.21 13.53 -16.24
CA SER A 60 -5.43 12.08 -16.41
C SER A 60 -4.77 11.29 -15.27
N MET A 61 -5.32 11.40 -14.06
CA MET A 61 -4.89 10.60 -12.91
C MET A 61 -5.75 9.34 -12.82
N ASN A 62 -5.11 8.16 -12.86
CA ASN A 62 -5.77 6.88 -12.60
C ASN A 62 -5.69 6.55 -11.11
N SER A 63 -6.67 5.77 -10.62
CA SER A 63 -6.60 5.23 -9.25
C SER A 63 -5.52 4.16 -9.15
N CYS A 64 -4.82 4.10 -8.01
CA CYS A 64 -3.79 3.09 -7.71
C CYS A 64 -4.30 2.09 -6.67
N CYS A 65 -3.88 0.82 -6.78
CA CYS A 65 -4.14 -0.20 -5.77
C CYS A 65 -3.19 0.02 -4.59
N ILE A 66 -3.73 0.28 -3.39
CA ILE A 66 -2.94 0.60 -2.20
C ILE A 66 -3.40 -0.22 -0.98
N PRO A 67 -2.52 -0.47 -0.01
CA PRO A 67 -2.92 -1.08 1.26
C PRO A 67 -3.74 -0.06 2.08
N THR A 68 -4.87 -0.50 2.62
CA THR A 68 -5.73 0.34 3.48
C THR A 68 -5.80 -0.14 4.93
N LYS A 69 -5.24 -1.30 5.20
CA LYS A 69 -5.04 -1.82 6.55
C LYS A 69 -3.71 -2.55 6.58
N LEU A 70 -2.93 -2.28 7.63
CA LEU A 70 -1.62 -2.85 7.88
C LEU A 70 -1.62 -3.52 9.25
N SER A 71 -0.72 -4.48 9.44
CA SER A 71 -0.42 -5.07 10.75
C SER A 71 0.94 -4.61 11.20
N THR A 72 1.07 -4.25 12.47
CA THR A 72 2.36 -3.91 13.08
C THR A 72 3.21 -5.17 13.26
N MET A 73 4.52 -4.96 13.35
CA MET A 73 5.48 -6.01 13.63
C MET A 73 6.53 -5.50 14.62
N SER A 74 6.86 -6.30 15.62
CA SER A 74 7.96 -6.01 16.56
C SER A 74 9.30 -6.27 15.89
N MET A 75 10.25 -5.35 16.09
CA MET A 75 11.60 -5.44 15.55
C MET A 75 12.63 -5.16 16.64
N LEU A 76 13.76 -5.85 16.56
CA LEU A 76 14.95 -5.63 17.39
C LEU A 76 16.06 -5.12 16.47
N TYR A 77 16.62 -3.95 16.78
CA TYR A 77 17.62 -3.27 15.96
C TYR A 77 18.57 -2.44 16.83
N PHE A 78 19.72 -2.06 16.27
CA PHE A 78 20.63 -1.07 16.85
C PHE A 78 20.10 0.33 16.53
N ASP A 79 19.91 1.15 17.56
CA ASP A 79 19.54 2.56 17.43
C ASP A 79 20.81 3.43 17.27
N ASP A 80 20.65 4.65 16.76
CA ASP A 80 21.76 5.57 16.46
C ASP A 80 22.30 6.33 17.70
N GLU A 81 22.18 5.76 18.91
CA GLU A 81 22.75 6.33 20.16
C GLU A 81 24.22 5.93 20.41
#